data_AF-A0A0F9YM36-F1
#
_entry.id   AF-A0A0F9YM36-F1
#
_cell.length_a   1.000
_cell.length_b   1.000
_cell.length_c   1.000
_cell.angle_alpha   90.00
_cell.angle_beta   90.00
_cell.angle_gamma   90.00
#
_symmetry.space_group_name_H-M   'P 1'
#
loop_
_entity.id
_entity.type
_entity.pdbx_description
1 polymer ?
#
loop_
_entity_poly.entity_id
_entity_poly.type
_entity_poly.pdbx_seq_one_letter_code
_entity_poly.pdbx_strand_id
1 'polypeptide(L)' 'MEKICKICEKKSSMGVTLVKLRGKYNPTSKVRKYPNLQWVRLPSGKDTGKRVLACTKCIKRLSKI' A
#
# COMPACT_ATOMS: atom_id res chain seq x y z
N MET A 1 11.53 -3.02 10.41
CA MET A 1 10.95 -1.88 9.65
C MET A 1 9.46 -2.14 9.48
N GLU A 2 8.60 -1.28 10.01
CA GLU A 2 7.15 -1.43 9.82
C GLU A 2 6.78 -1.27 8.33
N LYS A 3 5.96 -2.18 7.78
CA LYS A 3 5.43 -2.10 6.40
C LYS A 3 4.30 -1.07 6.33
N ILE A 4 4.64 0.19 6.59
CA ILE A 4 3.70 1.32 6.64
C ILE A 4 4.19 2.39 5.68
N CYS A 5 3.27 2.98 4.92
CA CYS A 5 3.58 4.13 4.08
C CYS A 5 3.84 5.36 4.95
N LYS A 6 4.99 6.02 4.81
CA LYS A 6 5.31 7.25 5.56
C LYS A 6 4.54 8.50 5.12
N ILE A 7 3.82 8.46 3.99
CA ILE A 7 3.08 9.60 3.44
C ILE A 7 1.59 9.54 3.75
N CYS A 8 0.97 8.36 3.66
CA CYS A 8 -0.48 8.18 3.84
C CYS A 8 -0.82 7.14 4.91
N GLU A 9 0.18 6.68 5.67
CA GLU A 9 0.05 5.76 6.81
C GLU A 9 -0.66 4.44 6.52
N LYS A 10 -0.80 4.08 5.23
CA LYS A 10 -1.38 2.80 4.84
C LYS A 10 -0.62 1.64 5.48
N LYS A 11 -1.36 0.83 6.22
CA LYS A 11 -0.91 -0.40 6.88
C LYS A 11 -1.47 -1.61 6.15
N SER A 12 -1.00 -2.80 6.52
CA SER A 12 -1.63 -4.04 6.07
C SER A 12 -3.02 -4.19 6.66
N SER A 13 -3.95 -4.75 5.89
CA SER A 13 -5.29 -5.11 6.35
C SER A 13 -5.51 -6.62 6.26
N MET A 14 -6.43 -7.14 7.06
CA MET A 14 -6.91 -8.51 6.91
C MET A 14 -8.10 -8.51 5.95
N GLY A 15 -8.06 -9.35 4.92
CA GLY A 15 -9.17 -9.58 4.00
C GLY A 15 -9.56 -11.05 3.98
N VAL A 16 -10.79 -11.34 3.60
CA VAL A 16 -11.26 -12.72 3.36
C VAL A 16 -11.33 -12.94 1.86
N THR A 17 -10.83 -14.08 1.40
CA THR A 17 -10.98 -14.50 0.01
C THR A 17 -12.37 -15.09 -0.17
N LEU A 18 -13.14 -14.56 -1.12
CA LEU A 18 -14.47 -15.07 -1.45
C LEU A 18 -14.38 -15.89 -2.74
N VAL A 19 -14.99 -17.07 -2.75
CA VAL A 19 -15.12 -17.90 -3.95
C VAL A 19 -16.59 -18.02 -4.32
N LYS A 20 -16.92 -17.76 -5.59
CA LYS A 20 -18.30 -17.90 -6.10
C LYS A 20 -18.58 -19.37 -6.38
N LEU A 21 -19.48 -19.96 -5.60
CA LEU A 21 -20.00 -21.30 -5.85
C LEU A 21 -21.40 -21.17 -6.43
N ARG A 22 -21.62 -21.70 -7.64
CA ARG A 22 -22.89 -21.78 -8.41
C ARG A 22 -23.75 -20.48 -8.41
N GLY A 23 -24.24 -20.00 -7.26
CA GLY A 23 -24.94 -18.72 -7.10
C GLY A 23 -24.50 -17.80 -5.93
N LYS A 24 -23.63 -18.22 -4.99
CA LYS A 24 -23.26 -17.41 -3.79
C LYS A 24 -21.74 -17.31 -3.59
N TYR A 25 -21.27 -16.19 -3.06
CA TYR A 25 -19.87 -16.00 -2.65
C TYR A 25 -19.67 -16.53 -1.23
N ASN A 26 -18.81 -17.53 -1.07
CA ASN A 26 -18.50 -18.12 0.23
C ASN A 26 -17.12 -17.64 0.73
N PRO A 27 -16.99 -17.15 1.96
CA PRO A 27 -15.68 -16.89 2.57
C PRO A 27 -14.86 -18.17 2.74
N THR A 28 -13.60 -18.12 2.32
CA THR A 28 -12.66 -19.26 2.39
C THR A 28 -11.54 -19.00 3.38
N SER A 29 -10.49 -18.31 2.96
CA SER A 29 -9.30 -18.05 3.78
C SER A 29 -9.18 -16.57 4.16
N LYS A 30 -8.72 -16.32 5.40
CA LYS A 30 -8.29 -15.00 5.84
C LYS A 30 -6.85 -14.77 5.38
N VAL A 31 -6.64 -13.74 4.57
CA VAL A 31 -5.33 -13.38 4.00
C VAL A 31 -4.99 -11.94 4.35
N ARG A 32 -3.75 -11.71 4.78
CA ARG A 32 -3.24 -10.36 5.00
C ARG A 32 -2.92 -9.70 3.66
N LYS A 33 -3.50 -8.53 3.40
CA LYS A 33 -3.25 -7.71 2.22
C LYS A 33 -2.26 -6.60 2.60
N TYR A 34 -1.16 -6.54 1.89
CA TYR A 34 -0.11 -5.54 2.11
C TYR A 34 -0.24 -4.39 1.11
N PRO A 35 -0.01 -3.14 1.52
CA PRO A 35 0.14 -2.05 0.57
C PRO A 35 1.37 -2.27 -0.29
N ASN A 36 1.29 -1.89 -1.57
CA ASN A 36 2.45 -1.91 -2.48
C ASN A 36 3.40 -0.77 -2.09
N LEU A 37 4.36 -1.07 -1.22
CA LEU A 37 5.34 -0.15 -0.68
C LEU A 37 6.63 -0.25 -1.48
N GLN A 38 7.18 0.91 -1.84
CA GLN A 38 8.43 1.03 -2.55
C GLN A 38 9.26 2.16 -1.96
N TRP A 39 10.56 2.06 -2.16
CA TRP A 39 11.51 3.07 -1.72
C TRP A 39 11.59 4.20 -2.73
N VAL A 40 11.39 5.44 -2.28
CA VAL A 40 11.44 6.62 -3.14
C VAL A 40 12.20 7.74 -2.48
N ARG A 41 12.89 8.53 -3.30
CA ARG A 41 13.54 9.79 -2.89
C ARG A 41 12.52 10.91 -3.00
N LEU A 42 12.39 11.72 -1.96
CA LEU A 42 11.48 12.86 -1.97
C LEU A 42 12.01 13.95 -2.93
N PRO A 43 11.22 14.37 -3.95
CA PRO A 43 11.66 15.34 -4.94
C PRO A 43 11.58 16.79 -4.46
N SER A 44 10.77 17.09 -3.43
CA SER A 44 10.59 18.45 -2.92
C SER A 44 10.20 18.47 -1.43
N GLY A 45 10.55 19.56 -0.72
CA GLY A 45 10.27 19.78 0.71
C GLY A 45 11.52 19.87 1.61
N LYS A 46 11.30 19.97 2.94
CA LYS A 46 12.38 20.02 3.96
C LYS A 46 13.28 18.78 3.99
N ASP A 47 12.83 17.68 3.39
CA ASP A 47 13.50 16.37 3.35
C ASP A 47 13.92 15.98 1.91
N THR A 48 14.26 16.95 1.07
CA THR A 48 14.76 16.73 -0.29
C THR A 48 15.93 15.75 -0.30
N GLY A 49 15.84 14.73 -1.16
CA GLY A 49 16.87 13.69 -1.28
C GLY A 49 16.80 12.54 -0.27
N LYS A 50 16.01 12.64 0.81
CA LYS A 50 15.84 11.53 1.76
C LYS A 50 15.03 10.39 1.13
N ARG A 51 15.44 9.16 1.46
CA ARG A 51 14.79 7.92 1.01
C ARG A 51 13.70 7.54 2.01
N VAL A 52 12.45 7.46 1.55
CA VAL A 52 11.30 7.08 2.36
C VAL A 52 10.58 5.86 1.78
N LEU A 53 9.97 5.06 2.65
CA LEU A 53 9.10 3.96 2.25
C LEU A 53 7.70 4.51 1.98
N ALA A 54 7.28 4.52 0.72
CA ALA A 54 6.01 5.10 0.28
C ALA A 54 5.21 4.12 -0.56
N CYS A 55 3.88 4.23 -0.54
CA CYS A 55 3.05 3.39 -1.42
C CYS A 55 3.08 3.91 -2.86
N THR A 56 2.94 3.02 -3.83
CA THR A 56 2.97 3.36 -5.26
C THR A 56 1.96 4.42 -5.69
N LYS A 57 0.79 4.49 -5.02
CA LYS A 57 -0.20 5.57 -5.25
C LYS A 57 0.34 6.94 -4.85
N CYS A 58 1.04 7.05 -3.73
CA CYS A 58 1.67 8.30 -3.29
C CYS A 58 2.83 8.67 -4.21
N ILE A 59 3.63 7.70 -4.63
CA ILE A 59 4.75 7.91 -5.55
C ILE A 59 4.26 8.49 -6.88
N LYS A 60 3.19 7.91 -7.44
CA LYS A 60 2.56 8.43 -8.67
C LYS A 60 1.99 9.85 -8.50
N ARG A 61 1.57 10.23 -7.29
CA ARG A 61 1.12 11.60 -7.02
C ARG A 61 2.32 12.58 -6.97
N LEU A 62 3.44 12.14 -6.41
CA LEU A 62 4.68 12.94 -6.36
C LEU A 62 5.24 13.23 -7.76
N SER A 63 5.01 12.35 -8.74
CA SER A 63 5.51 12.52 -10.11
C SER A 63 4.59 13.33 -11.03
N LYS A 64 3.38 13.70 -10.59
CA LYS A 64 2.41 14.49 -11.38
C LYS A 64 2.53 16.00 -11.11
N ILE A 65 3.71 16.45 -10.68
CA ILE A 65 4.05 17.88 -10.58
C ILE A 65 3.93 18.48 -11.97
#